data_AF-A0A9W7ZCG1-F1
#
_entry.id   AF-A0A9W7ZCG1-F1
#
_cell.length_a   1.000
_cell.length_b   1.000
_cell.length_c   1.000
_cell.angle_alpha   90.00
_cell.angle_beta   90.00
_cell.angle_gamma   90.00
#
_symmetry.space_group_name_H-M   'P 1'
#
loop_
_entity.id
_entity.type
_entity.pdbx_description
1 polymer ?
#
loop_
_entity_poly.entity_id
_entity_poly.type
_entity_poly.pdbx_seq_one_letter_code
_entity_poly.pdbx_strand_id
1 'polypeptide(L)'
;MPANKRGRKSRPGSAADTPAHQDSREGEPLASFKTSGITNLLDVARPFKSPEYKSSRRWKNLKQVVAQEQAGSDWPVDFPAFWAIDAPPSLVPQKKYCDITGLPAKYTDPKTNVRYYSAEVYQLIRTLPPGSEQQYLALRNANVMLK
;
A
#
# COMPACT_ATOMS: atom_id res chain seq x y z
N MET A 1 -40.42 -2.10 -23.91
CA MET A 1 -39.64 -2.61 -25.05
C MET A 1 -39.78 -1.63 -26.20
N PRO A 2 -38.70 -0.93 -26.60
CA PRO A 2 -38.33 -1.00 -28.01
C PRO A 2 -36.85 -1.31 -28.20
N ALA A 3 -36.58 -2.24 -29.13
CA ALA A 3 -35.26 -2.76 -29.47
C ALA A 3 -34.52 -1.83 -30.44
N ASN A 4 -33.32 -1.40 -30.07
CA ASN A 4 -32.46 -0.53 -30.87
C ASN A 4 -31.53 -1.37 -31.76
N LYS A 5 -31.63 -1.20 -33.09
CA LYS A 5 -30.83 -1.94 -34.09
C LYS A 5 -29.39 -1.41 -34.11
N ARG A 6 -28.42 -2.31 -33.91
CA ARG A 6 -26.98 -2.03 -33.91
C ARG A 6 -26.46 -1.84 -35.34
N GLY A 7 -26.00 -0.63 -35.66
CA GLY A 7 -25.28 -0.33 -36.90
C GLY A 7 -23.84 -0.83 -36.85
N ARG A 8 -23.50 -1.74 -37.77
CA ARG A 8 -22.17 -2.28 -38.05
C ARG A 8 -21.28 -1.16 -38.61
N LYS A 9 -20.17 -0.81 -37.95
CA LYS A 9 -19.13 0.05 -38.55
C LYS A 9 -18.07 -0.84 -39.23
N SER A 10 -17.97 -0.69 -40.55
CA SER A 10 -16.98 -1.31 -41.42
C SER A 10 -15.58 -0.73 -41.19
N ARG A 11 -14.56 -1.60 -41.12
CA ARG A 11 -13.15 -1.24 -41.28
C ARG A 11 -12.85 -1.00 -42.77
N PRO A 12 -12.08 0.03 -43.15
CA PRO A 12 -11.13 -0.06 -44.25
C PRO A 12 -9.75 -0.41 -43.65
N GLY A 13 -8.95 -1.32 -44.18
CA GLY A 13 -8.70 -1.59 -45.59
C GLY A 13 -7.30 -1.09 -45.91
N SER A 14 -6.31 -1.96 -45.76
CA SER A 14 -4.89 -1.74 -46.04
C SER A 14 -4.61 -1.81 -47.54
N ALA A 15 -3.83 -0.88 -48.08
CA ALA A 15 -3.02 -1.09 -49.29
C ALA A 15 -1.84 -0.12 -49.30
N ALA A 16 -0.72 -0.62 -49.78
CA ALA A 16 0.61 -0.01 -49.81
C ALA A 16 0.70 1.14 -50.81
N ASP A 17 1.65 2.06 -50.58
CA ASP A 17 2.68 2.47 -51.56
C ASP A 17 3.75 3.33 -50.86
N THR A 18 5.01 3.12 -51.22
CA THR A 18 6.24 3.78 -50.71
C THR A 18 7.08 4.15 -51.95
N PRO A 19 8.11 5.01 -51.91
CA PRO A 19 8.28 6.35 -51.35
C PRO A 19 8.62 7.39 -52.44
N ALA A 20 8.49 8.69 -52.16
CA ALA A 20 9.14 9.75 -52.95
C ALA A 20 9.94 10.66 -52.03
N HIS A 21 11.25 10.57 -52.18
CA HIS A 21 12.28 11.36 -51.53
C HIS A 21 12.40 12.71 -52.26
N GLN A 22 12.11 13.82 -51.58
CA GLN A 22 12.63 15.13 -51.96
C GLN A 22 13.32 15.74 -50.74
N ASP A 23 14.63 15.83 -50.90
CA ASP A 23 15.62 16.42 -50.01
C ASP A 23 15.57 17.93 -50.23
N SER A 24 15.07 18.68 -49.26
CA SER A 24 15.29 20.12 -49.14
C SER A 24 15.57 20.45 -47.68
N ARG A 25 16.86 20.39 -47.38
CA ARG A 25 17.50 20.92 -46.19
C ARG A 25 17.21 22.41 -46.10
N GLU A 26 16.40 22.81 -45.13
CA GLU A 26 16.45 24.17 -44.60
C GLU A 26 16.42 24.13 -43.07
N GLY A 27 17.62 24.37 -42.53
CA GLY A 27 17.95 24.97 -41.23
C GLY A 27 16.94 24.85 -40.09
N GLU A 28 17.34 24.08 -39.09
CA GLU A 28 17.14 24.40 -37.69
C GLU A 28 17.27 25.93 -37.43
N PRO A 29 16.28 26.61 -36.85
CA PRO A 29 16.60 27.61 -35.86
C PRO A 29 16.67 26.85 -34.53
N LEU A 30 17.89 26.56 -34.10
CA LEU A 30 18.25 26.30 -32.70
C LEU A 30 17.33 27.15 -31.83
N ALA A 31 16.44 26.50 -31.08
CA ALA A 31 15.55 27.16 -30.16
C ALA A 31 16.39 28.10 -29.29
N SER A 32 16.24 29.40 -29.53
CA SER A 32 16.86 30.46 -28.75
C SER A 32 16.40 30.26 -27.31
N PHE A 33 17.23 29.60 -26.49
CA PHE A 33 17.05 29.53 -25.04
C PHE A 33 17.22 30.94 -24.46
N LYS A 34 16.15 31.74 -24.55
CA LYS A 34 15.98 32.94 -23.73
C LYS A 34 15.64 32.47 -22.33
N THR A 35 16.65 32.34 -21.50
CA THR A 35 16.51 32.20 -20.05
C THR A 35 16.02 33.52 -19.47
N SER A 36 14.71 33.71 -19.41
CA SER A 36 14.11 34.76 -18.59
C SER A 36 12.70 34.36 -18.20
N GLY A 37 12.58 33.55 -17.16
CA GLY A 37 11.31 33.23 -16.52
C GLY A 37 11.26 31.81 -16.04
N ILE A 38 10.72 31.62 -14.84
CA ILE A 38 10.31 30.31 -14.34
C ILE A 38 9.28 29.77 -15.35
N THR A 39 9.69 28.84 -16.22
CA THR A 39 8.78 28.20 -17.17
C THR A 39 8.07 27.05 -16.46
N ASN A 40 6.75 27.09 -16.40
CA ASN A 40 5.95 25.97 -15.89
C ASN A 40 6.17 24.74 -16.77
N LEU A 41 6.66 23.65 -16.19
CA LEU A 41 6.91 22.38 -16.88
C LEU A 41 5.63 21.76 -17.48
N LEU A 42 4.45 22.25 -17.07
CA LEU A 42 3.15 21.86 -17.61
C LEU A 42 2.88 22.43 -19.01
N ASP A 43 3.49 23.56 -19.36
CA ASP A 43 3.25 24.28 -20.62
C ASP A 43 4.28 23.91 -21.70
N VAL A 44 5.29 23.11 -21.35
CA VAL A 44 6.31 22.62 -22.27
C VAL A 44 5.73 21.48 -23.11
N ALA A 45 5.79 21.63 -24.44
CA ALA A 45 5.39 20.60 -25.39
C ALA A 45 6.18 19.31 -25.12
N ARG A 46 5.46 18.21 -24.88
CA ARG A 46 6.07 16.91 -24.56
C ARG A 46 6.39 16.19 -25.88
N PRO A 47 7.66 15.86 -26.17
CA PRO A 47 8.07 15.37 -27.50
C PRO A 47 7.46 14.01 -27.89
N PHE A 48 6.88 13.29 -26.93
CA PHE A 48 6.32 11.94 -27.09
C PHE A 48 4.87 11.82 -26.56
N LYS A 49 4.18 12.94 -26.30
CA LYS A 49 2.73 12.96 -25.97
C LYS A 49 2.05 14.00 -26.87
N SER A 50 0.87 13.66 -27.41
CA SER A 50 0.12 14.61 -28.24
C SER A 50 -0.26 15.87 -27.45
N PRO A 51 -0.36 17.05 -28.09
CA PRO A 51 -0.78 18.29 -27.43
C PRO A 51 -2.17 18.21 -26.76
N GLU A 52 -3.05 17.33 -27.25
CA GLU A 52 -4.38 17.07 -26.69
C GLU A 52 -4.37 16.06 -25.54
N TYR A 53 -3.22 15.47 -25.21
CA TYR A 53 -3.11 14.44 -24.18
C TYR A 53 -3.36 15.04 -22.79
N LYS A 54 -4.56 14.82 -22.27
CA LYS A 54 -4.92 15.11 -20.88
C LYS A 54 -4.72 13.84 -20.05
N SER A 55 -3.73 13.85 -19.15
CA SER A 55 -3.57 12.76 -18.18
C SER A 55 -4.72 12.81 -17.17
N SER A 56 -5.74 11.97 -17.36
CA SER A 56 -6.86 11.83 -16.41
C SER A 56 -6.47 11.08 -15.13
N ARG A 57 -5.25 10.51 -15.09
CA ARG A 57 -4.81 9.64 -14.01
C ARG A 57 -4.51 10.47 -12.77
N ARG A 58 -5.50 10.58 -11.90
CA ARG A 58 -5.36 11.05 -10.52
C ARG A 58 -5.00 9.86 -9.64
N TRP A 59 -3.92 9.99 -8.86
CA TRP A 59 -3.63 9.03 -7.81
C TRP A 59 -4.67 9.18 -6.71
N LYS A 60 -5.38 8.09 -6.40
CA LYS A 60 -6.37 8.06 -5.32
C LYS A 60 -5.67 7.74 -4.02
N ASN A 61 -6.08 8.40 -2.94
CA ASN A 61 -5.59 8.05 -1.60
C ASN A 61 -6.22 6.74 -1.12
N LEU A 62 -5.56 6.02 -0.21
CA LEU A 62 -6.08 4.75 0.35
C LEU A 62 -7.52 4.90 0.87
N LYS A 63 -7.80 6.00 1.60
CA LYS A 63 -9.15 6.32 2.09
C LYS A 63 -10.20 6.39 0.98
N GLN A 64 -9.84 6.97 -0.17
CA GLN A 64 -10.76 7.11 -1.31
C GLN A 64 -10.98 5.77 -2.03
N VAL A 65 -9.96 4.92 -2.08
CA VAL A 65 -10.05 3.57 -2.64
C VAL A 65 -10.96 2.71 -1.78
N VAL A 66 -10.73 2.68 -0.45
CA VAL A 66 -11.56 1.95 0.51
C VAL A 66 -13.02 2.43 0.46
N ALA A 67 -13.28 3.74 0.43
CA ALA A 67 -14.64 4.26 0.35
C ALA A 67 -15.35 3.87 -0.96
N GLN A 68 -14.62 3.83 -2.09
CA GLN A 68 -15.19 3.43 -3.38
C GLN A 68 -15.52 1.95 -3.44
N GLU A 69 -14.62 1.13 -2.91
CA GLU A 69 -14.86 -0.30 -2.82
C GLU A 69 -16.04 -0.58 -1.87
N GLN A 70 -16.17 0.12 -0.74
CA GLN A 70 -17.28 -0.07 0.23
C GLN A 70 -18.62 0.38 -0.35
N ALA A 71 -18.61 1.41 -1.20
CA ALA A 71 -19.79 1.90 -1.92
C ALA A 71 -20.20 0.99 -3.08
N GLY A 72 -19.28 0.20 -3.63
CA GLY A 72 -19.56 -0.81 -4.65
C GLY A 72 -20.08 -2.09 -3.99
N SER A 73 -21.40 -2.27 -3.93
CA SER A 73 -22.02 -3.40 -3.22
C SER A 73 -21.92 -4.75 -3.95
N ASP A 74 -21.46 -4.76 -5.21
CA ASP A 74 -21.56 -5.92 -6.12
C ASP A 74 -20.19 -6.56 -6.43
N TRP A 75 -19.27 -6.59 -5.47
CA TRP A 75 -18.02 -7.32 -5.66
C TRP A 75 -18.23 -8.83 -5.52
N PRO A 76 -17.58 -9.67 -6.34
CA PRO A 76 -17.58 -11.10 -6.12
C PRO A 76 -16.94 -11.44 -4.76
N VAL A 77 -17.35 -12.55 -4.14
CA VAL A 77 -16.88 -12.97 -2.80
C VAL A 77 -15.36 -13.12 -2.72
N ASP A 78 -14.73 -13.56 -3.82
CA ASP A 78 -13.28 -13.73 -3.93
C ASP A 78 -12.54 -12.47 -4.38
N PHE A 79 -13.18 -11.30 -4.36
CA PHE A 79 -12.53 -10.05 -4.73
C PHE A 79 -11.50 -9.62 -3.66
N PRO A 80 -10.22 -9.41 -4.02
CA PRO A 80 -9.21 -8.95 -3.08
C PRO A 80 -9.37 -7.44 -2.82
N ALA A 81 -10.36 -7.06 -2.02
CA ALA A 81 -10.59 -5.67 -1.61
C ALA A 81 -9.45 -5.16 -0.74
N PHE A 82 -9.10 -3.87 -0.85
CA PHE A 82 -7.95 -3.31 -0.12
C PHE A 82 -8.09 -3.38 1.40
N TRP A 83 -9.31 -3.38 1.95
CA TRP A 83 -9.54 -3.54 3.40
C TRP A 83 -9.42 -4.98 3.89
N ALA A 84 -9.53 -5.97 3.00
CA ALA A 84 -9.48 -7.38 3.35
C ALA A 84 -8.05 -7.95 3.29
N ILE A 85 -7.11 -7.16 2.76
CA ILE A 85 -5.70 -7.53 2.71
C ILE A 85 -5.12 -7.35 4.12
N ASP A 86 -5.01 -8.46 4.85
CA ASP A 86 -4.29 -8.52 6.11
C ASP A 86 -2.87 -9.08 5.89
N ALA A 87 -1.94 -8.72 6.77
CA ALA A 87 -0.59 -9.25 6.73
C ALA A 87 -0.61 -10.74 7.11
N PRO A 88 0.19 -11.59 6.43
CA PRO A 88 0.32 -12.99 6.84
C PRO A 88 0.96 -13.06 8.24
N PRO A 89 0.70 -14.14 9.00
CA PRO A 89 1.30 -14.32 10.31
C PRO A 89 2.83 -14.46 10.21
N SER A 90 3.53 -14.06 11.28
CA SER A 90 4.98 -14.21 11.34
C SER A 90 5.40 -15.69 11.34
N LEU A 91 6.33 -16.06 10.46
CA LEU A 91 6.95 -17.39 10.43
C LEU A 91 8.08 -17.54 11.46
N VAL A 92 8.68 -16.43 11.88
CA VAL A 92 9.80 -16.42 12.82
C VAL A 92 9.26 -16.47 14.25
N PRO A 93 9.78 -17.37 15.11
CA PRO A 93 9.36 -17.43 16.50
C PRO A 93 9.72 -16.14 17.24
N GLN A 94 8.78 -15.66 18.05
CA GLN A 94 8.99 -14.43 18.82
C GLN A 94 10.06 -14.63 19.91
N LYS A 95 10.96 -13.65 20.04
CA LYS A 95 11.92 -13.59 21.14
C LYS A 95 11.19 -13.33 22.46
N LYS A 96 11.59 -14.03 23.51
CA LYS A 96 11.00 -13.91 24.84
C LYS A 96 11.82 -12.93 25.68
N TYR A 97 11.15 -11.92 26.21
CA TYR A 97 11.72 -10.92 27.12
C TYR A 97 11.03 -11.01 28.47
N CYS A 98 11.74 -10.54 29.50
CA CYS A 98 11.23 -10.47 30.86
C CYS A 98 10.17 -9.37 30.94
N ASP A 99 9.02 -9.70 31.53
CA ASP A 99 7.90 -8.76 31.60
C ASP A 99 8.15 -7.60 32.60
N ILE A 100 9.15 -7.73 33.49
CA ILE A 100 9.53 -6.72 34.48
C ILE A 100 10.73 -5.88 34.01
N THR A 101 11.81 -6.52 33.58
CA THR A 101 13.09 -5.83 33.28
C THR A 101 13.36 -5.61 31.80
N GLY A 102 12.64 -6.28 30.90
CA GLY A 102 12.88 -6.21 29.44
C GLY A 102 14.11 -6.97 28.94
N LEU A 103 14.89 -7.62 29.83
CA LEU A 103 16.03 -8.47 29.46
C LEU A 103 15.56 -9.77 28.78
N PRO A 104 16.38 -10.47 27.97
CA PRO A 104 15.99 -11.71 27.31
C PRO A 104 15.62 -12.79 28.35
N ALA A 105 14.36 -13.22 28.39
CA ALA A 105 13.89 -14.17 29.40
C ALA A 105 14.14 -15.61 28.97
N LYS A 106 14.88 -16.36 29.79
CA LYS A 106 15.13 -17.79 29.60
C LYS A 106 14.03 -18.66 30.21
N TYR A 107 13.33 -18.16 31.23
CA TYR A 107 12.39 -18.94 32.03
C TYR A 107 11.02 -18.26 32.15
N THR A 108 10.01 -19.04 32.54
CA THR A 108 8.62 -18.60 32.71
C THR A 108 8.06 -19.28 33.95
N ASP A 109 7.36 -18.52 34.80
CA ASP A 109 6.74 -19.06 36.00
C ASP A 109 5.51 -19.92 35.63
N PRO A 110 5.42 -21.20 36.05
CA PRO A 110 4.25 -22.03 35.78
C PRO A 110 2.97 -21.55 36.48
N LYS A 111 3.08 -20.84 37.60
CA LYS A 111 1.89 -20.39 38.34
C LYS A 111 1.25 -19.17 37.70
N THR A 112 2.09 -18.25 37.23
CA THR A 112 1.65 -16.89 36.87
C THR A 112 1.91 -16.54 35.42
N ASN A 113 2.64 -17.39 34.69
CA ASN A 113 3.03 -17.22 33.30
C ASN A 113 3.90 -15.97 33.03
N VAL A 114 4.42 -15.31 34.07
CA VAL A 114 5.34 -14.18 33.93
C VAL A 114 6.72 -14.67 33.50
N ARG A 115 7.33 -13.98 32.54
CA ARG A 115 8.67 -14.32 32.02
C ARG A 115 9.75 -13.61 32.83
N TYR A 116 10.81 -14.32 33.20
CA TYR A 116 11.90 -13.79 34.02
C TYR A 116 13.29 -14.17 33.51
N TYR A 117 14.29 -13.37 33.90
CA TYR A 117 15.69 -13.54 33.51
C TYR A 117 16.51 -14.25 34.59
N SER A 118 16.52 -13.72 35.81
CA SER A 118 17.36 -14.18 36.93
C SER A 118 16.53 -14.67 38.12
N ALA A 119 17.19 -15.34 39.06
CA ALA A 119 16.55 -15.80 40.31
C ALA A 119 16.03 -14.63 41.18
N GLU A 120 16.67 -13.46 41.12
CA GLU A 120 16.26 -12.26 41.85
C GLU A 120 14.89 -11.76 41.37
N VAL A 121 14.69 -11.69 40.05
CA VAL A 121 13.39 -11.32 39.45
C VAL A 121 12.32 -12.33 39.84
N TYR A 122 12.67 -13.61 39.93
CA TYR A 122 11.75 -14.64 40.36
C TYR A 122 11.33 -14.49 41.84
N GLN A 123 12.25 -14.10 42.72
CA GLN A 123 11.91 -13.76 44.11
C GLN A 123 10.97 -12.55 44.17
N LEU A 124 11.22 -11.53 43.35
CA LEU A 124 10.34 -10.37 43.24
C LEU A 124 8.92 -10.80 42.83
N ILE A 125 8.78 -11.61 41.78
CA ILE A 125 7.48 -12.15 41.32
C ILE A 125 6.71 -12.86 42.44
N ARG A 126 7.40 -13.60 43.33
CA ARG A 126 6.73 -14.25 44.48
C ARG A 126 6.21 -13.28 45.54
N THR A 127 6.79 -12.09 45.63
CA THR A 127 6.37 -11.04 46.57
C THR A 127 5.31 -10.11 45.99
N LEU A 128 5.02 -10.21 44.68
CA LEU A 128 4.03 -9.37 44.03
C LEU A 128 2.63 -9.60 44.61
N PRO A 129 1.82 -8.54 44.80
CA PRO A 129 0.43 -8.69 45.20
C PRO A 129 -0.36 -9.51 44.16
N PRO A 130 -1.29 -10.38 44.59
CA PRO A 130 -2.13 -11.12 43.66
C PRO A 130 -2.89 -10.15 42.74
N GLY A 131 -2.84 -10.40 41.43
CA GLY A 131 -3.47 -9.56 40.41
C GLY A 131 -2.54 -8.56 39.72
N SER A 132 -1.42 -8.17 40.35
CA SER A 132 -0.40 -7.33 39.68
C SER A 132 0.20 -8.01 38.46
N GLU A 133 0.35 -9.33 38.54
CA GLU A 133 0.83 -10.20 37.46
C GLU A 133 -0.03 -10.07 36.20
N GLN A 134 -1.33 -9.84 36.39
CA GLN A 134 -2.25 -9.71 35.28
C GLN A 134 -2.02 -8.42 34.48
N GLN A 135 -1.56 -7.36 35.15
CA GLN A 135 -1.18 -6.09 34.54
C GLN A 135 0.11 -6.25 33.71
N TYR A 136 1.10 -6.97 34.23
CA TYR A 136 2.32 -7.29 33.48
C TYR A 136 2.03 -8.16 32.25
N LEU A 137 1.17 -9.17 32.39
CA LEU A 137 0.74 -10.00 31.26
C LEU A 137 -0.05 -9.22 30.20
N ALA A 138 -0.82 -8.21 30.62
CA ALA A 138 -1.61 -7.38 29.70
C ALA A 138 -0.72 -6.58 28.74
N LEU A 139 0.49 -6.18 29.14
CA LEU A 139 1.44 -5.46 28.28
C LEU A 139 1.79 -6.23 27.00
N ARG A 140 1.84 -7.57 27.09
CA ARG A 140 2.09 -8.46 25.96
C ARG A 140 0.83 -9.16 25.44
N ASN A 141 -0.35 -8.65 25.78
CA ASN A 141 -1.66 -9.19 25.41
C ASN A 141 -1.85 -10.68 25.79
N ALA A 142 -1.25 -11.12 26.90
CA ALA A 142 -1.38 -12.49 27.41
C ALA A 142 -2.28 -12.59 28.65
N ASN A 143 -3.17 -11.62 28.82
CA ASN A 143 -4.08 -11.55 29.94
C ASN A 143 -5.29 -12.46 29.76
N VAL A 144 -5.66 -13.20 30.81
CA VAL A 144 -6.91 -13.96 30.86
C VAL A 144 -8.05 -13.02 31.29
N MET A 145 -8.75 -12.46 30.29
CA MET A 145 -10.00 -11.72 30.51
C MET A 145 -11.15 -12.73 30.58
N LEU A 146 -11.69 -12.96 31.78
CA LEU A 146 -12.95 -13.71 31.94
C LEU A 146 -14.10 -12.81 31.47
N LYS A 147 -14.93 -13.32 30.56
CA LYS A 147 -16.09 -12.62 29.97
C LYS A 147 -17.40 -13.22 30.48
#